data_AF-A0A968D8P3-F1
#
_entry.id   AF-A0A968D8P3-F1
#
_cell.length_a   1.000
_cell.length_b   1.000
_cell.length_c   1.000
_cell.angle_alpha   90.00
_cell.angle_beta   90.00
_cell.angle_gamma   90.00
#
_symmetry.space_group_name_H-M   'P 1'
#
loop_
_entity.id
_entity.type
_entity.pdbx_description
1 polymer ?
#
loop_
_entity_poly.entity_id
_entity_poly.type
_entity_poly.pdbx_seq_one_letter_code
_entity_poly.pdbx_strand_id
1 'polypeptide(L)'
;FPDTLEIQTWLNVNRGVTYWENGNDKRILFTAGPELYALNASSGQLIDSFGDGGKASLKAGFQARAEDLYVVTTSPGIVYEDLIIIGSRVSEGDDAAPGDIRAFDLRTGELEWTFHTIPHPGEFGYDTWEDPDAWQKMGGANSWPGMALDEERGIVYVPTGSASPDFYGGNR
;
A
#
# COMPACT_ATOMS: atom_id res chain seq x y z
N PHE A 1 0.97 33.65 -5.93
CA PHE A 1 0.78 32.34 -5.29
C PHE A 1 2.15 31.80 -4.93
N PRO A 2 2.76 32.18 -3.80
CA PRO A 2 4.02 31.58 -3.38
C PRO A 2 3.72 30.29 -2.60
N ASP A 3 4.64 29.33 -2.70
CA ASP A 3 4.65 28.01 -2.07
C ASP A 3 3.86 26.91 -2.79
N THR A 4 4.20 26.68 -4.07
CA THR A 4 3.98 25.37 -4.69
C THR A 4 4.87 24.33 -4.01
N LEU A 5 4.24 23.29 -3.46
CA LEU A 5 4.92 22.10 -2.98
C LEU A 5 5.64 21.40 -4.15
N GLU A 6 6.97 21.44 -4.19
CA GLU A 6 7.76 20.67 -5.16
C GLU A 6 8.03 19.27 -4.60
N ILE A 7 7.24 18.29 -5.06
CA ILE A 7 7.52 16.87 -4.78
C ILE A 7 8.42 16.34 -5.90
N GLN A 8 9.70 16.10 -5.60
CA GLN A 8 10.61 15.39 -6.49
C GLN A 8 10.36 13.88 -6.41
N THR A 9 9.30 13.42 -7.04
CA THR A 9 9.00 11.99 -7.23
C THR A 9 8.57 11.75 -8.67
N TRP A 10 8.69 10.50 -9.12
CA TRP A 10 8.12 10.10 -10.40
C TRP A 10 6.62 9.86 -10.21
N LEU A 11 5.82 10.42 -11.09
CA LEU A 11 4.36 10.32 -11.01
C LEU A 11 3.91 8.93 -11.47
N ASN A 12 3.00 8.32 -10.72
CA ASN A 12 2.25 7.15 -11.14
C ASN A 12 0.81 7.52 -11.50
N VAL A 13 0.11 6.63 -12.18
CA VAL A 13 -1.35 6.76 -12.36
C VAL A 13 -1.99 6.79 -10.98
N ASN A 14 -2.79 7.83 -10.71
CA ASN A 14 -3.51 8.00 -9.47
C ASN A 14 -4.99 8.24 -9.80
N ARG A 15 -5.90 7.46 -9.19
CA ARG A 15 -7.36 7.52 -9.42
C ARG A 15 -8.11 8.38 -8.40
N GLY A 16 -7.41 9.00 -7.45
CA GLY A 16 -8.01 9.90 -6.47
C GLY A 16 -7.21 10.07 -5.20
N VAL A 17 -7.83 10.76 -4.24
CA VAL A 17 -7.28 11.02 -2.91
C VAL A 17 -8.24 10.52 -1.85
N THR A 18 -7.73 10.31 -0.64
CA THR A 18 -8.51 9.91 0.53
C THR A 18 -8.61 11.08 1.50
N TYR A 19 -9.80 11.32 2.05
CA TYR A 19 -10.01 12.31 3.11
C TYR A 19 -10.17 11.59 4.45
N TRP A 20 -9.58 12.15 5.50
CA TRP A 20 -9.80 11.72 6.88
C TRP A 20 -9.88 12.93 7.80
N GLU A 21 -10.72 12.83 8.83
CA GLU A 21 -10.78 13.86 9.87
C GLU A 21 -10.99 13.27 11.26
N ASN A 22 -10.37 13.92 12.24
CA ASN A 22 -10.71 13.76 13.64
C ASN A 22 -10.64 15.12 14.35
N GLY A 23 -11.82 15.70 14.59
CA GLY A 23 -11.94 17.04 15.15
C GLY A 23 -11.34 18.11 14.22
N ASN A 24 -10.26 18.76 14.67
CA ASN A 24 -9.57 19.80 13.90
C ASN A 24 -8.46 19.24 13.00
N ASP A 25 -8.08 17.98 13.17
CA ASP A 25 -7.11 17.32 12.30
C ASP A 25 -7.83 16.83 11.05
N LYS A 26 -7.56 17.46 9.91
CA LYS A 26 -8.20 17.16 8.62
C LYS A 26 -7.12 16.92 7.59
N ARG A 27 -7.14 15.75 6.96
CA ARG A 27 -6.05 15.29 6.11
C ARG A 27 -6.54 14.89 4.73
N ILE A 28 -5.77 15.24 3.72
CA ILE A 28 -5.85 14.66 2.38
C ILE A 28 -4.65 13.73 2.22
N LEU A 29 -4.90 12.47 1.91
CA LEU A 29 -3.90 11.45 1.71
C LEU A 29 -3.85 11.08 0.22
N PHE A 30 -2.66 11.02 -0.35
CA PHE A 30 -2.46 10.62 -1.74
C PHE A 30 -1.11 9.97 -1.94
N THR A 31 -0.98 9.17 -2.99
CA THR A 31 0.27 8.48 -3.31
C THR A 31 0.94 9.09 -4.54
N ALA A 32 2.27 9.20 -4.49
CA ALA A 32 3.08 9.61 -5.63
C ALA A 32 4.43 8.87 -5.61
N GLY A 33 4.63 7.98 -6.58
CA GLY A 33 5.73 7.02 -6.56
C GLY A 33 5.53 5.99 -5.44
N PRO A 34 6.59 5.60 -4.71
CA PRO A 34 6.52 4.61 -3.64
C PRO A 34 6.13 5.23 -2.28
N GLU A 35 5.51 6.42 -2.27
CA GLU A 35 5.26 7.19 -1.05
C GLU A 35 3.77 7.52 -0.90
N LEU A 36 3.28 7.44 0.33
CA LEU A 36 1.99 7.95 0.80
C LEU A 36 2.21 9.29 1.48
N TYR A 37 1.64 10.36 0.94
CA TYR A 37 1.75 11.71 1.48
C TYR A 37 0.51 12.10 2.28
N ALA A 38 0.70 12.96 3.29
CA ALA A 38 -0.37 13.56 4.05
C ALA A 38 -0.31 15.10 3.99
N LEU A 39 -1.41 15.72 3.56
CA LEU A 39 -1.58 17.17 3.55
C LEU A 39 -2.63 17.60 4.57
N ASN A 40 -2.43 18.75 5.20
CA ASN A 40 -3.48 19.43 5.91
C ASN A 40 -4.56 19.85 4.89
N ALA A 41 -5.79 19.37 5.07
CA ALA A 41 -6.87 19.58 4.12
C ALA A 41 -7.31 21.05 3.98
N SER A 42 -6.99 21.90 4.96
CA SER A 42 -7.36 23.33 4.96
C SER A 42 -6.25 24.21 4.35
N SER A 43 -4.98 23.89 4.60
CA SER A 43 -3.85 24.71 4.12
C SER A 43 -3.18 24.15 2.87
N GLY A 44 -3.35 22.86 2.57
CA GLY A 44 -2.63 22.16 1.49
C GLY A 44 -1.15 21.90 1.78
N GLN A 45 -0.66 22.23 2.98
CA GLN A 45 0.73 21.98 3.38
C GLN A 45 0.92 20.53 3.81
N LEU A 46 2.13 19.98 3.63
CA LEU A 46 2.51 18.69 4.21
C LEU A 46 2.34 18.70 5.72
N ILE A 47 1.96 17.55 6.25
CA ILE A 47 1.93 17.31 7.70
C ILE A 47 3.27 16.71 8.07
N ASP A 48 4.24 17.54 8.46
CA ASP A 48 5.63 17.13 8.70
C ASP A 48 5.77 15.97 9.72
N SER A 49 4.80 15.81 10.62
CA SER A 49 4.76 14.73 11.61
C SER A 49 4.27 13.38 11.07
N PHE A 50 3.84 13.31 9.81
CA PHE A 50 3.41 12.06 9.17
C PHE A 50 4.60 11.40 8.48
N GLY A 51 4.98 10.21 8.97
CA GLY A 51 6.14 9.46 8.51
C GLY A 51 7.43 10.27 8.57
N ASP A 52 8.18 10.26 7.47
CA ASP A 52 9.40 11.05 7.30
C ASP A 52 9.11 12.32 6.50
N GLY A 53 8.83 13.43 7.20
CA GLY A 53 8.64 14.73 6.58
C GLY A 53 7.37 14.85 5.73
N GLY A 54 6.28 14.24 6.19
CA GLY A 54 4.97 14.28 5.52
C GLY A 54 4.69 13.13 4.56
N LYS A 55 5.52 12.08 4.58
CA LYS A 55 5.37 10.90 3.74
C LYS A 55 5.72 9.59 4.47
N ALA A 56 4.99 8.54 4.15
CA ALA A 56 5.26 7.17 4.59
C ALA A 56 5.60 6.29 3.38
N SER A 57 6.61 5.43 3.53
CA SER A 57 7.03 4.54 2.45
C SER A 57 6.03 3.41 2.22
N LEU A 58 5.52 3.29 1.00
CA LEU A 58 4.74 2.15 0.53
C LEU A 58 5.60 0.89 0.35
N LYS A 59 6.86 0.88 0.78
CA LYS A 59 7.70 -0.32 0.90
C LYS A 59 7.88 -0.77 2.35
N ALA A 60 7.34 -0.03 3.32
CA ALA A 60 7.35 -0.43 4.72
C ALA A 60 6.71 -1.81 4.89
N GLY A 61 7.35 -2.63 5.74
CA GLY A 61 6.92 -3.99 6.03
C GLY A 61 7.39 -5.05 5.02
N PHE A 62 7.91 -4.66 3.85
CA PHE A 62 8.44 -5.63 2.91
C PHE A 62 9.84 -6.12 3.29
N GLN A 63 10.17 -7.32 2.82
CA GLN A 63 11.51 -7.89 2.90
C GLN A 63 12.51 -7.02 2.11
N ALA A 64 13.79 -7.06 2.50
CA ALA A 64 14.85 -6.26 1.88
C ALA A 64 14.93 -6.38 0.34
N ARG A 65 14.59 -7.55 -0.23
CA ARG A 65 14.56 -7.75 -1.69
C ARG A 65 13.62 -6.78 -2.43
N ALA A 66 12.60 -6.25 -1.74
CA ALA A 66 11.61 -5.36 -2.34
C ALA A 66 12.04 -3.89 -2.36
N GLU A 67 13.19 -3.56 -1.75
CA GLU A 67 13.70 -2.20 -1.63
C GLU A 67 13.87 -1.53 -3.00
N ASP A 68 14.35 -2.26 -3.99
CA ASP A 68 14.57 -1.74 -5.36
C ASP A 68 13.41 -2.06 -6.33
N LEU A 69 12.40 -2.81 -5.89
CA LEU A 69 11.32 -3.25 -6.77
C LEU A 69 10.27 -2.16 -7.01
N TYR A 70 9.55 -2.28 -8.12
CA TYR A 70 8.47 -1.37 -8.47
C TYR A 70 7.27 -1.56 -7.54
N VAL A 71 6.95 -0.51 -6.78
CA VAL A 71 5.78 -0.45 -5.90
C VAL A 71 5.17 0.93 -6.01
N VAL A 72 3.89 0.99 -6.39
CA VAL A 72 3.06 2.19 -6.32
C VAL A 72 1.66 1.81 -5.89
N THR A 73 0.83 2.79 -5.61
CA THR A 73 -0.61 2.58 -5.46
C THR A 73 -1.36 3.45 -6.46
N THR A 74 -2.31 2.84 -7.17
CA THR A 74 -3.07 3.51 -8.24
C THR A 74 -4.48 3.91 -7.82
N SER A 75 -5.06 3.25 -6.81
CA SER A 75 -6.37 3.56 -6.25
C SER A 75 -6.23 4.14 -4.83
N PRO A 76 -7.13 5.05 -4.39
CA PRO A 76 -7.10 5.57 -3.02
C PRO A 76 -7.21 4.44 -1.99
N GLY A 77 -6.55 4.61 -0.84
CA GLY A 77 -6.70 3.71 0.30
C GLY A 77 -8.06 3.86 0.97
N ILE A 78 -8.49 2.82 1.69
CA ILE A 78 -9.71 2.81 2.50
C ILE A 78 -9.38 3.28 3.91
N VAL A 79 -10.18 4.20 4.44
CA VAL A 79 -10.11 4.61 5.84
C VAL A 79 -10.99 3.70 6.67
N TYR A 80 -10.46 3.20 7.78
CA TYR A 80 -11.25 2.59 8.84
C TYR A 80 -10.71 3.09 10.18
N GLU A 81 -11.53 3.85 10.91
CA GLU A 81 -11.12 4.54 12.14
C GLU A 81 -9.88 5.45 11.93
N ASP A 82 -8.78 5.18 12.63
CA ASP A 82 -7.51 5.90 12.51
C ASP A 82 -6.53 5.22 11.52
N LEU A 83 -6.98 4.25 10.71
CA LEU A 83 -6.15 3.51 9.75
C LEU A 83 -6.46 3.84 8.30
N ILE A 84 -5.41 3.90 7.47
CA ILE A 84 -5.53 3.82 6.01
C ILE A 84 -5.02 2.47 5.51
N ILE A 85 -5.94 1.66 4.99
CA ILE A 85 -5.69 0.35 4.39
C ILE A 85 -5.39 0.55 2.91
N ILE A 86 -4.27 0.03 2.44
CA ILE A 86 -3.77 0.26 1.10
C ILE A 86 -3.28 -1.04 0.45
N GLY A 87 -3.64 -1.21 -0.82
CA GLY A 87 -3.05 -2.20 -1.71
C GLY A 87 -1.94 -1.59 -2.58
N SER A 88 -1.42 -2.36 -3.52
CA SER A 88 -0.33 -1.93 -4.40
C SER A 88 -0.58 -2.32 -5.86
N ARG A 89 0.15 -1.67 -6.76
CA ARG A 89 0.47 -2.13 -8.10
C ARG A 89 1.96 -2.43 -8.12
N VAL A 90 2.29 -3.66 -8.51
CA VAL A 90 3.66 -4.16 -8.64
C VAL A 90 3.93 -4.56 -10.10
N SER A 91 5.12 -5.10 -10.39
CA SER A 91 5.41 -5.67 -11.72
C SER A 91 4.56 -6.93 -11.99
N GLU A 92 4.31 -7.22 -13.26
CA GLU A 92 3.60 -8.44 -13.72
C GLU A 92 4.59 -9.59 -14.00
N GLY A 93 5.90 -9.35 -13.87
CA GLY A 93 6.99 -10.29 -14.18
C GLY A 93 7.65 -10.89 -12.94
N ASP A 94 8.79 -11.57 -13.14
CA ASP A 94 9.58 -12.20 -12.08
C ASP A 94 10.16 -11.19 -11.06
N ASP A 95 10.19 -9.91 -11.42
CA ASP A 95 10.63 -8.78 -10.59
C ASP A 95 9.48 -8.15 -9.77
N ALA A 96 8.35 -8.84 -9.64
CA ALA A 96 7.23 -8.36 -8.83
C ALA A 96 7.60 -8.31 -7.34
N ALA A 97 7.30 -7.17 -6.71
CA ALA A 97 7.28 -7.06 -5.26
C ALA A 97 6.08 -7.83 -4.67
N PRO A 98 6.10 -8.17 -3.36
CA PRO A 98 4.92 -8.67 -2.67
C PRO A 98 3.71 -7.72 -2.82
N GLY A 99 2.53 -8.31 -3.00
CA GLY A 99 1.27 -7.59 -3.15
C GLY A 99 0.51 -7.37 -1.84
N ASP A 100 1.20 -7.43 -0.71
CA ASP A 100 0.57 -7.46 0.61
C ASP A 100 -0.30 -6.23 0.86
N ILE A 101 -1.37 -6.47 1.61
CA ILE A 101 -2.29 -5.43 2.05
C ILE A 101 -1.78 -4.89 3.38
N ARG A 102 -1.72 -3.57 3.50
CA ARG A 102 -1.09 -2.94 4.65
C ARG A 102 -1.97 -1.83 5.19
N ALA A 103 -1.91 -1.61 6.49
CA ALA A 103 -2.52 -0.45 7.12
C ALA A 103 -1.47 0.44 7.77
N PHE A 104 -1.65 1.74 7.58
CA PHE A 104 -0.84 2.77 8.20
C PHE A 104 -1.71 3.59 9.15
N ASP A 105 -1.17 4.00 10.29
CA ASP A 105 -1.81 4.97 11.16
C ASP A 105 -1.90 6.32 10.44
N LEU A 106 -3.10 6.90 10.40
CA LEU A 106 -3.40 8.13 9.67
C LEU A 106 -2.76 9.38 10.30
N ARG A 107 -2.35 9.30 11.57
CA ARG A 107 -1.73 10.38 12.33
C ARG A 107 -0.22 10.39 12.18
N THR A 108 0.39 9.23 12.34
CA THR A 108 1.86 9.06 12.40
C THR A 108 2.44 8.57 11.09
N GLY A 109 1.66 7.93 10.22
CA GLY A 109 2.16 7.28 9.01
C GLY A 109 2.96 5.99 9.28
N GLU A 110 2.93 5.49 10.51
CA GLU A 110 3.58 4.23 10.87
C GLU A 110 2.79 3.03 10.36
N LEU A 111 3.49 1.96 9.98
CA LEU A 111 2.86 0.71 9.56
C LEU A 111 2.30 -0.01 10.80
N GLU A 112 0.99 -0.24 10.81
CA GLU A 112 0.28 -0.88 11.92
C GLU A 112 0.17 -2.40 11.73
N TRP A 113 -0.16 -2.83 10.52
CA TRP A 113 -0.18 -4.26 10.19
C TRP A 113 0.02 -4.53 8.69
N THR A 114 0.42 -5.77 8.42
CA THR A 114 0.54 -6.35 7.08
C THR A 114 -0.28 -7.63 7.03
N PHE A 115 -1.05 -7.80 5.96
CA PHE A 115 -1.68 -9.06 5.58
C PHE A 115 -0.97 -9.62 4.36
N HIS A 116 -0.27 -10.73 4.53
CA HIS A 116 0.45 -11.39 3.45
C HIS A 116 -0.52 -12.03 2.46
N THR A 117 -0.43 -11.64 1.19
CA THR A 117 -1.26 -12.25 0.14
C THR A 117 -0.63 -13.50 -0.45
N ILE A 118 0.70 -13.60 -0.38
CA ILE A 118 1.46 -14.84 -0.55
C ILE A 118 1.80 -15.34 0.86
N PRO A 119 1.33 -16.52 1.27
CA PRO A 119 1.43 -16.99 2.66
C PRO A 119 2.89 -17.27 3.06
N HIS A 120 3.25 -16.86 4.27
CA HIS A 120 4.53 -17.19 4.91
C HIS A 120 4.45 -18.54 5.66
N PRO A 121 5.60 -19.14 6.06
CA PRO A 121 5.61 -20.39 6.82
C PRO A 121 4.75 -20.31 8.08
N GLY A 122 3.78 -21.22 8.20
CA GLY A 122 2.82 -21.28 9.31
C GLY A 122 1.50 -20.53 9.06
N GLU A 123 1.36 -19.82 7.94
CA GLU A 123 0.12 -19.15 7.56
C GLU A 123 -0.83 -20.05 6.76
N PHE A 124 -2.12 -19.72 6.80
CA PHE A 124 -3.12 -20.45 6.05
C PHE A 124 -2.84 -20.37 4.53
N GLY A 125 -2.87 -21.53 3.87
CA GLY A 125 -2.60 -21.63 2.44
C GLY A 125 -1.12 -21.83 2.08
N TYR A 126 -0.19 -21.78 3.04
CA TYR A 126 1.23 -22.02 2.76
C TYR A 126 1.47 -23.38 2.08
N ASP A 127 0.82 -24.44 2.55
CA ASP A 127 0.96 -25.80 2.02
C ASP A 127 0.38 -25.99 0.60
N THR A 128 -0.24 -24.94 0.02
CA THR A 128 -0.75 -24.99 -1.37
C THR A 128 0.29 -24.53 -2.39
N TRP A 129 1.47 -24.09 -1.95
CA TRP A 129 2.59 -23.68 -2.80
C TRP A 129 3.59 -24.83 -2.90
N GLU A 130 4.03 -25.15 -4.13
CA GLU A 130 4.95 -26.27 -4.38
C GLU A 130 6.39 -25.92 -3.95
N ASP A 131 6.81 -24.66 -4.16
CA ASP A 131 8.09 -24.15 -3.64
C ASP A 131 7.88 -23.57 -2.23
N PRO A 132 8.42 -24.21 -1.16
CA PRO A 132 8.31 -23.67 0.20
C PRO A 132 9.01 -22.31 0.37
N ASP A 133 9.93 -21.94 -0.53
CA ASP A 133 10.61 -20.65 -0.50
C ASP A 133 9.94 -19.61 -1.43
N ALA A 134 8.78 -19.91 -2.02
CA ALA A 134 8.08 -19.01 -2.94
C ALA A 134 7.81 -17.63 -2.33
N TRP A 135 7.42 -17.55 -1.06
CA TRP A 135 7.17 -16.29 -0.35
C TRP A 135 8.40 -15.35 -0.29
N GLN A 136 9.61 -15.88 -0.46
CA GLN A 136 10.86 -15.10 -0.49
C GLN A 136 11.22 -14.62 -1.90
N LYS A 137 10.55 -15.10 -2.94
CA LYS A 137 10.97 -14.87 -4.34
C LYS A 137 9.84 -14.28 -5.18
N MET A 138 8.64 -14.78 -4.98
CA MET A 138 7.45 -14.48 -5.76
C MET A 138 6.81 -13.18 -5.29
N GLY A 139 6.18 -12.47 -6.23
CA GLY A 139 5.44 -11.25 -5.96
C GLY A 139 4.06 -11.30 -6.60
N GLY A 140 3.44 -10.14 -6.77
CA GLY A 140 2.06 -10.06 -7.24
C GLY A 140 1.10 -10.42 -6.12
N ALA A 141 -0.03 -11.03 -6.45
CA ALA A 141 -1.17 -11.22 -5.56
C ALA A 141 -1.63 -9.90 -4.92
N ASN A 142 -1.45 -8.79 -5.65
CA ASN A 142 -1.67 -7.43 -5.18
C ASN A 142 -3.09 -6.95 -5.43
N SER A 143 -3.51 -5.94 -4.67
CA SER A 143 -4.77 -5.23 -4.90
C SER A 143 -4.53 -3.84 -5.48
N TRP A 144 -4.64 -3.72 -6.81
CA TRP A 144 -4.59 -2.44 -7.51
C TRP A 144 -5.95 -1.79 -7.86
N PRO A 145 -7.09 -2.50 -7.99
CA PRO A 145 -8.33 -1.89 -8.47
C PRO A 145 -9.05 -1.07 -7.38
N GLY A 146 -8.75 -1.30 -6.11
CA GLY A 146 -9.44 -0.69 -4.97
C GLY A 146 -10.18 -1.75 -4.15
N MET A 147 -10.69 -1.33 -3.00
CA MET A 147 -11.31 -2.20 -2.00
C MET A 147 -12.73 -1.72 -1.69
N ALA A 148 -13.48 -2.48 -0.90
CA ALA A 148 -14.75 -2.03 -0.30
C ALA A 148 -14.72 -2.28 1.21
N LEU A 149 -15.44 -1.46 1.97
CA LEU A 149 -15.49 -1.54 3.44
C LEU A 149 -16.95 -1.62 3.91
N ASP A 150 -17.21 -2.58 4.79
CA ASP A 150 -18.38 -2.60 5.65
C ASP A 150 -17.97 -2.05 7.02
N GLU A 151 -18.19 -0.76 7.22
CA GLU A 151 -17.77 -0.03 8.43
C GLU A 151 -18.47 -0.55 9.69
N GLU A 152 -19.75 -0.94 9.58
CA GLU A 152 -20.52 -1.43 10.73
C GLU A 152 -19.98 -2.76 11.25
N ARG A 153 -19.50 -3.61 10.33
CA ARG A 153 -18.94 -4.94 10.68
C ARG A 153 -17.43 -4.93 10.85
N GLY A 154 -16.75 -3.85 10.47
CA GLY A 154 -15.28 -3.77 10.46
C GLY A 154 -14.65 -4.75 9.45
N ILE A 155 -15.27 -4.94 8.28
CA ILE A 155 -14.81 -5.90 7.26
C ILE A 155 -14.39 -5.17 6.00
N VAL A 156 -13.12 -5.28 5.62
CA VAL A 156 -12.60 -4.83 4.32
C VAL A 156 -12.60 -6.00 3.32
N TYR A 157 -13.13 -5.76 2.13
CA TYR A 157 -13.15 -6.70 1.01
C TYR A 157 -12.06 -6.30 0.02
N VAL A 158 -11.11 -7.21 -0.19
CA VAL A 158 -9.90 -6.94 -0.97
C VAL A 158 -9.80 -7.90 -2.15
N PRO A 159 -9.99 -7.43 -3.40
CA PRO A 159 -9.73 -8.24 -4.58
C PRO A 159 -8.21 -8.30 -4.84
N THR A 160 -7.69 -9.51 -5.04
CA THR A 160 -6.28 -9.75 -5.38
C THR A 160 -6.11 -10.17 -6.84
N GLY A 161 -4.97 -9.82 -7.42
CA GLY A 161 -4.53 -10.32 -8.73
C GLY A 161 -3.87 -11.70 -8.65
N SER A 162 -3.29 -12.14 -9.77
CA SER A 162 -2.41 -13.31 -9.85
C SER A 162 -1.12 -13.09 -9.07
N ALA A 163 -0.53 -14.17 -8.53
CA ALA A 163 0.89 -14.17 -8.24
C ALA A 163 1.68 -14.09 -9.55
N SER A 164 2.76 -13.31 -9.57
CA SER A 164 3.58 -13.07 -10.76
C SER A 164 4.64 -14.18 -10.93
N PRO A 165 5.00 -14.54 -12.17
CA PRO A 165 4.55 -13.93 -13.43
C PRO A 165 3.14 -14.38 -13.84
N ASP A 166 2.34 -13.45 -14.39
CA ASP A 166 0.90 -13.62 -14.63
C ASP A 166 0.47 -14.91 -15.35
N PHE A 167 1.30 -15.37 -16.29
CA PHE A 167 0.95 -16.46 -17.21
C PHE A 167 1.73 -17.76 -16.96
N TYR A 168 2.60 -17.82 -15.94
CA TYR A 168 3.39 -19.01 -15.63
C TYR A 168 3.36 -19.33 -14.14
N GLY A 169 2.81 -20.51 -13.83
CA GLY A 169 2.61 -20.97 -12.45
C GLY A 169 3.55 -22.08 -11.98
N GLY A 170 4.62 -22.41 -12.71
CA GLY A 170 5.49 -23.54 -12.33
C GLY A 170 6.55 -23.22 -11.27
N ASN A 171 6.67 -21.95 -10.86
CA ASN A 171 7.59 -21.49 -9.82
C ASN A 171 6.85 -21.08 -8.53
N ARG A 172 5.57 -21.45 -8.40
CA ARG A 172 4.73 -21.20 -7.23
C ARG A 172 4.26 -22.52 -6.65
#